data_AF-A0A352XDC5-F1
#
_entry.id   AF-A0A352XDC5-F1
#
_cell.length_a   1.000
_cell.length_b   1.000
_cell.length_c   1.000
_cell.angle_alpha   90.00
_cell.angle_beta   90.00
_cell.angle_gamma   90.00
#
_symmetry.space_group_name_H-M   'P 1'
#
loop_
_entity.id
_entity.type
_entity.pdbx_description
1 polymer ?
#
loop_
_entity_poly.entity_id
_entity_poly.type
_entity_poly.pdbx_seq_one_letter_code
_entity_poly.pdbx_strand_id
1 'polypeptide(L)' 'MKILLIIGGIFIGLFLLLEVGLRLFWGFGNPLIYIADDEIGYLLAPNQKTKRFGNRI' A
#
# COMPACT_ATOMS: atom_id res chain seq x y z
N MET A 1 -21.65 18.99 19.95
CA MET A 1 -20.26 19.13 19.43
C MET A 1 -19.33 18.02 19.91
N LYS A 2 -19.21 17.77 21.22
CA LYS A 2 -18.30 16.72 21.77
C LYS A 2 -18.55 15.31 21.22
N ILE A 3 -19.82 14.89 21.13
CA ILE A 3 -20.21 13.58 20.55
C ILE A 3 -19.82 13.48 19.07
N LEU A 4 -20.01 14.56 18.31
CA LEU A 4 -19.65 14.61 16.89
C LEU A 4 -18.13 14.45 16.68
N LEU A 5 -17.33 15.08 17.55
CA LEU A 5 -15.88 14.95 17.55
C LEU A 5 -15.43 13.52 17.91
N ILE A 6 -16.08 12.88 18.87
CA ILE A 6 -15.80 11.48 19.25
C ILE A 6 -16.09 10.56 18.07
N ILE A 7 -17.26 10.72 17.42
CA ILE A 7 -17.63 9.93 16.24
C ILE A 7 -16.61 10.14 15.12
N GLY A 8 -16.24 11.39 14.82
CA GLY A 8 -15.24 11.70 13.79
C GLY A 8 -13.89 11.06 14.09
N GLY A 9 -13.43 11.11 15.34
CA GLY A 9 -12.18 10.47 15.77
C GLY A 9 -12.19 8.95 15.59
N ILE A 10 -13.32 8.29 15.89
CA ILE A 10 -13.47 6.84 15.68
C ILE A 10 -13.36 6.49 14.20
N PHE A 11 -14.05 7.23 13.32
CA PHE A 11 -13.98 6.99 11.87
C PHE A 11 -12.58 7.18 11.31
N ILE A 12 -11.89 8.25 11.71
CA ILE A 12 -10.50 8.49 11.30
C ILE A 12 -9.60 7.35 11.79
N GLY A 13 -9.74 6.93 13.05
CA GLY A 13 -8.99 5.82 13.61
C GLY A 13 -9.20 4.50 12.85
N LEU A 14 -10.45 4.16 12.56
CA LEU A 14 -10.80 2.97 11.76
C LEU A 14 -10.22 3.05 10.34
N PHE A 15 -10.30 4.21 9.70
CA PHE A 15 -9.78 4.39 8.35
C PHE A 15 -8.26 4.22 8.31
N LEU A 16 -7.54 4.78 9.29
CA LEU A 16 -6.09 4.61 9.41
C LEU A 16 -5.71 3.14 9.65
N LEU A 17 -6.42 2.45 10.55
CA LEU A 17 -6.18 1.03 10.79
C LEU A 17 -6.40 0.19 9.53
N LEU A 18 -7.45 0.52 8.76
CA LEU A 18 -7.76 -0.16 7.51
C LEU A 18 -6.68 0.10 6.45
N GLU A 19 -6.22 1.33 6.27
CA GLU A 19 -5.14 1.66 5.32
C GLU A 19 -3.85 0.92 5.66
N VAL A 20 -3.44 0.96 6.93
CA VAL A 20 -2.24 0.25 7.41
C VAL A 20 -2.37 -1.25 7.19
N GLY A 21 -3.54 -1.83 7.51
CA GLY A 21 -3.81 -3.24 7.26
C GLY A 21 -3.69 -3.61 5.78
N LEU A 22 -4.31 -2.83 4.88
CA LEU A 22 -4.23 -3.06 3.43
C LEU A 22 -2.78 -2.97 2.92
N ARG A 23 -1.98 -2.03 3.43
CA ARG A 23 -0.58 -1.87 3.04
C ARG A 23 0.29 -3.04 3.49
N LEU A 24 0.12 -3.51 4.73
CA LEU A 24 0.96 -4.58 5.32
C LEU A 24 0.58 -5.99 4.83
N PHE A 25 -0.71 -6.26 4.71
CA PHE A 25 -1.20 -7.60 4.38
C PHE A 25 -1.40 -7.79 2.88
N TRP A 26 -2.01 -6.83 2.18
CA TRP A 26 -2.29 -6.94 0.74
C TRP A 26 -1.22 -6.32 -0.17
N GLY A 27 -0.33 -5.49 0.38
CA GLY A 27 0.73 -4.81 -0.37
C GLY A 27 0.26 -3.57 -1.12
N PHE A 28 -0.88 -3.01 -0.75
CA PHE A 28 -1.37 -1.77 -1.36
C PHE A 28 -0.42 -0.60 -1.07
N GLY A 29 -0.25 0.32 -2.03
CA GLY A 29 0.66 1.46 -1.89
C GLY A 29 2.14 1.16 -2.13
N ASN A 30 2.50 -0.07 -2.52
CA ASN A 30 3.87 -0.46 -2.88
C ASN A 30 3.94 -0.91 -4.35
N PRO A 31 4.03 0.02 -5.32
CA PRO A 31 4.11 -0.33 -6.74
C PRO A 31 5.42 -1.07 -7.06
N LEU A 32 5.38 -1.90 -8.11
CA LEU A 32 6.59 -2.48 -8.68
C LEU A 32 7.46 -1.39 -9.30
N ILE A 33 8.76 -1.44 -9.03
CA ILE A 33 9.73 -0.51 -9.59
C ILE A 33 10.20 -1.06 -10.93
N TYR A 34 10.16 -0.23 -11.96
CA TYR A 34 10.70 -0.55 -13.28
C TYR A 34 11.95 0.31 -13.53
N ILE A 35 12.97 -0.32 -14.10
CA ILE A 35 14.20 0.30 -14.59
C ILE A 35 14.07 0.36 -16.12
N ALA A 36 14.39 1.50 -16.71
CA ALA A 36 14.42 1.62 -18.17
C ALA A 36 15.53 0.73 -18.75
N ASP A 37 15.24 0.09 -19.87
CA ASP A 37 16.16 -0.77 -20.61
C ASP A 37 16.06 -0.43 -22.10
N ASP A 38 17.20 -0.30 -22.77
CA ASP A 38 17.24 0.18 -24.15
C ASP A 38 16.83 -0.88 -25.19
N GLU A 39 16.86 -2.17 -24.86
CA GLU A 39 16.46 -3.25 -25.77
C GLU A 39 14.99 -3.63 -25.63
N ILE A 40 14.50 -3.73 -24.39
CA ILE A 40 13.15 -4.22 -24.08
C ILE A 40 12.25 -3.19 -23.38
N GLY A 41 12.72 -1.96 -23.22
CA GLY A 41 11.98 -0.82 -22.69
C GLY A 41 12.02 -0.73 -21.16
N TYR A 42 11.51 -1.76 -20.46
CA TYR A 42 11.42 -1.74 -19.00
C TYR A 42 11.68 -3.11 -18.36
N LEU A 43 12.57 -3.12 -17.38
CA LEU A 43 12.89 -4.26 -16.53
C LEU A 43 12.33 -4.06 -15.12
N LEU A 44 11.89 -5.13 -14.46
CA LEU A 44 11.63 -5.05 -13.01
C LEU A 44 12.94 -4.87 -12.26
N ALA A 45 13.01 -3.88 -11.36
CA ALA A 45 14.21 -3.68 -10.55
C ALA A 45 14.51 -4.95 -9.71
N PRO A 46 15.78 -5.36 -9.60
CA PRO A 46 16.14 -6.60 -8.92
C PRO A 46 15.92 -6.51 -7.41
N ASN A 47 15.85 -7.67 -6.74
CA ASN A 47 15.73 -7.80 -5.28
C ASN A 47 14.55 -7.06 -4.63
N GLN A 48 13.50 -6.75 -5.40
CA GLN A 48 12.25 -6.26 -4.84
C GLN A 48 11.61 -7.36 -3.98
N LYS A 49 11.12 -6.97 -2.81
CA LYS A 49 10.31 -7.82 -1.93
C LYS A 49 9.00 -7.10 -1.71
N THR A 50 8.03 -7.35 -2.57
CA THR A 50 6.72 -6.71 -2.45
C THR A 50 5.63 -7.75 -2.30
N LYS A 51 4.41 -7.29 -2.05
CA LYS A 51 3.21 -8.10 -2.08
C LYS A 51 2.22 -7.50 -3.05
N ARG A 52 1.48 -8.34 -3.76
CA ARG A 52 0.34 -7.92 -4.57
C ARG A 52 -0.85 -8.81 -4.27
N PHE A 53 -1.90 -8.19 -3.75
CA PHE A 53 -3.08 -8.90 -3.25
C PHE A 53 -2.73 -10.01 -2.25
N GLY A 54 -1.72 -9.77 -1.41
CA GLY A 54 -1.26 -10.72 -0.39
C GLY A 54 -0.24 -11.77 -0.88
N ASN A 55 -0.03 -11.91 -2.19
CA ASN A 55 0.98 -12.80 -2.74
C ASN A 55 2.34 -12.11 -2.75
N ARG A 56 3.38 -12.80 -2.28
CA ARG A 56 4.76 -12.31 -2.35
C ARG A 56 5.25 -12.38 -3.79
N ILE A 57 5.78 -11.26 -4.30
CA ILE A 57 6.37 -11.10 -5.64
C ILE A 57 7.80 -10.59 -5.47
#